data_AF-D3Y4J9-F1
#
_entry.id   AF-D3Y4J9-F1
#
_cell.length_a   1.000
_cell.length_b   1.000
_cell.length_c   1.000
_cell.angle_alpha   90.00
_cell.angle_beta   90.00
_cell.angle_gamma   90.00
#
_symmetry.space_group_name_H-M   'P 1'
#
loop_
_entity.id
_entity.type
_entity.pdbx_description
1 polymer ?
#
loop_
_entity_poly.entity_id
_entity_poly.type
_entity_poly.pdbx_seq_one_letter_code
_entity_poly.pdbx_strand_id
1 'polypeptide(L)'
;TDLVSPVKSFLSILNSLAVRCPGKGCHEEVLLGKYCHHLSIHKEVEDKDGYVYVNKGGRPRQHLLSLTRRAQKHRLRELKLQVKAFAEKEEGGDVKSVCLTLFLLALRARNEHRQADELEAMMQGKGSGLSPAVCLAIRVNTFLSCSQYHKMYRTVKAIT
;
A
#
# COMPACT_ATOMS: atom_id res chain seq x y z
N THR A 1 37.16 17.95 0.41
CA THR A 1 38.30 17.72 1.33
C THR A 1 38.77 16.32 1.10
N ASP A 2 39.91 16.14 0.43
CA ASP A 2 40.50 14.81 0.22
C ASP A 2 41.01 14.29 1.56
N LEU A 3 40.37 13.23 2.05
CA LEU A 3 40.80 12.52 3.25
C LEU A 3 42.00 11.65 2.88
N VAL A 4 43.20 12.15 3.14
CA VAL A 4 44.44 11.38 2.97
C VAL A 4 44.49 10.28 4.03
N SER A 5 44.82 9.05 3.60
CA SER A 5 44.93 7.92 4.52
C SER A 5 46.05 8.17 5.55
N PRO A 6 45.82 7.89 6.85
CA PRO A 6 46.84 8.12 7.87
C PRO A 6 48.10 7.29 7.63
N VAL A 7 49.24 7.82 8.06
CA VAL A 7 50.52 7.11 7.97
C VAL A 7 50.49 5.77 8.73
N LYS A 8 51.20 4.76 8.21
CA LYS A 8 51.15 3.38 8.72
C LYS A 8 51.48 3.25 10.21
N SER A 9 52.39 4.09 10.73
CA SER A 9 52.74 4.12 12.15
C SER A 9 51.55 4.52 13.02
N PHE A 10 50.78 5.53 12.59
CA PHE A 10 49.58 5.96 13.28
C PHE A 10 48.49 4.87 13.25
N LEU A 11 48.28 4.22 12.11
CA LEU A 11 47.36 3.09 12.00
C LEU A 11 47.79 1.91 12.89
N SER A 12 49.10 1.65 13.02
CA SER A 12 49.62 0.61 13.90
C SER A 12 49.32 0.91 15.36
N ILE A 13 49.53 2.15 15.81
CA ILE A 13 49.22 2.56 17.19
C ILE A 13 47.73 2.45 17.47
N LEU A 14 46.88 2.93 16.54
CA LEU A 14 45.43 2.81 16.66
C LEU A 14 44.99 1.34 16.78
N ASN A 15 45.50 0.47 15.92
CA ASN A 15 45.15 -0.95 15.93
C ASN A 15 45.61 -1.69 17.20
N SER A 16 46.59 -1.15 17.92
CA SER A 16 47.08 -1.67 19.20
C SER A 16 46.31 -1.14 20.42
N LEU A 17 45.34 -0.24 20.24
CA LEU A 17 44.49 0.22 21.35
C LEU A 17 43.55 -0.91 21.78
N ALA A 18 43.48 -1.18 23.08
CA ALA A 18 42.49 -2.09 23.65
C ALA A 18 41.12 -1.39 23.72
N VAL A 19 40.10 -2.04 23.19
CA VAL A 19 38.70 -1.62 23.27
C VAL A 19 37.89 -2.69 23.97
N ARG A 20 37.03 -2.26 24.90
CA ARG A 20 36.12 -3.17 25.58
C ARG A 20 34.91 -3.47 24.70
N CYS A 21 34.59 -4.75 24.52
CA CYS A 21 33.42 -5.14 23.72
C CYS A 21 32.11 -4.71 24.42
N PRO A 22 31.17 -4.07 23.72
CA PRO A 22 29.84 -3.73 24.25
C PRO A 22 28.82 -4.87 24.07
N GLY A 23 29.22 -6.02 23.53
CA GLY A 23 28.34 -7.18 23.31
C GLY A 23 27.71 -7.66 24.62
N LYS A 24 26.43 -8.01 24.60
CA LYS A 24 25.72 -8.49 25.81
C LYS A 24 26.40 -9.75 26.34
N GLY A 25 26.91 -9.69 27.57
CA GLY A 25 27.62 -10.80 28.22
C GLY A 25 29.08 -10.97 27.78
N CYS A 26 29.58 -10.13 26.86
CA CYS A 26 30.99 -10.08 26.51
C CYS A 26 31.66 -8.90 27.24
N HIS A 27 32.65 -9.20 28.08
CA HIS A 27 33.41 -8.18 28.82
C HIS A 27 34.90 -8.18 28.45
N GLU A 28 35.26 -8.82 27.34
CA GLU A 28 36.64 -8.92 26.87
C GLU A 28 37.16 -7.57 26.37
N GLU A 29 38.44 -7.31 26.66
CA GLU A 29 39.21 -6.24 26.06
C GLU A 29 39.98 -6.77 24.85
N VAL A 30 39.70 -6.21 23.68
CA VAL A 30 40.22 -6.69 22.40
C VAL A 30 40.96 -5.55 21.72
N LEU A 31 42.09 -5.84 21.10
CA LEU A 31 42.80 -4.85 20.29
C LEU A 31 41.91 -4.38 19.12
N LEU A 32 41.88 -3.08 18.86
CA LEU A 32 41.06 -2.47 17.81
C LEU A 32 41.27 -3.14 16.45
N GLY A 33 42.52 -3.48 16.11
CA GLY A 33 42.84 -4.16 14.85
C GLY A 33 42.27 -5.59 14.72
N LYS A 34 41.92 -6.23 15.84
CA LYS A 34 41.29 -7.57 15.90
C LYS A 34 39.79 -7.51 16.24
N TYR A 35 39.27 -6.32 16.53
CA TYR A 35 37.90 -6.14 17.01
C TYR A 35 36.86 -6.60 15.98
N CYS A 36 37.09 -6.36 14.68
CA CYS A 36 36.19 -6.83 13.62
C CYS A 36 36.08 -8.37 13.59
N HIS A 37 37.18 -9.08 13.83
CA HIS A 37 37.18 -10.55 13.87
C HIS A 37 36.44 -11.06 15.12
N HIS A 38 36.68 -10.43 16.27
CA HIS A 38 35.95 -10.73 17.51
C HIS A 38 34.42 -10.52 17.36
N LEU A 39 33.99 -9.46 16.69
CA LEU A 39 32.56 -9.24 16.39
C LEU A 39 31.96 -10.29 15.45
N SER A 40 32.73 -10.83 14.50
CA SER A 40 32.26 -11.92 13.65
C SER A 40 31.97 -13.19 14.46
N ILE A 41 32.74 -13.46 15.51
CA ILE A 41 32.50 -14.61 16.41
C ILE A 41 31.19 -14.43 17.17
N HIS A 42 30.87 -13.22 17.64
CA HIS A 42 29.55 -12.94 18.25
C HIS A 42 28.40 -13.21 17.29
N LYS A 43 28.55 -12.80 16.02
CA LYS A 43 27.54 -13.09 14.99
C LYS A 43 27.38 -14.58 14.73
N GLU A 44 28.48 -15.34 14.67
CA GLU A 44 28.43 -16.79 14.48
C GLU A 44 27.83 -17.53 15.68
N VAL A 45 28.00 -17.00 16.90
CA VAL A 45 27.41 -17.55 18.13
C VAL A 45 25.92 -17.19 18.22
N GLU A 46 25.53 -15.96 17.89
CA GLU A 46 24.11 -15.56 17.79
C GLU A 46 23.36 -16.34 16.68
N ASP A 47 24.01 -16.66 15.56
CA ASP A 47 23.42 -17.50 14.50
C ASP A 47 23.24 -18.98 14.93
N LYS A 48 24.05 -19.46 15.88
CA LYS A 48 23.96 -20.85 16.40
C LYS A 48 22.89 -21.01 17.48
N ASP A 49 22.66 -19.99 18.31
CA ASP A 49 21.53 -19.94 19.27
C ASP A 49 20.24 -19.36 18.63
N GLY A 50 20.30 -19.01 17.35
CA GLY A 50 19.25 -18.33 16.60
C GLY A 50 18.20 -19.27 16.03
N TYR A 51 16.94 -19.02 16.36
CA TYR A 51 15.77 -19.57 15.68
C TYR A 51 15.88 -19.26 14.17
N VAL A 52 16.45 -20.19 13.38
CA VAL A 52 16.60 -20.00 11.93
C VAL A 52 15.21 -19.84 11.33
N TYR A 53 14.99 -18.74 10.62
CA TYR A 53 13.73 -18.49 9.93
C TYR A 53 13.50 -19.60 8.88
N VAL A 54 12.57 -20.51 9.16
CA VAL A 54 12.12 -21.52 8.20
C VAL A 54 10.89 -21.00 7.46
N ASN A 55 11.01 -20.88 6.13
CA ASN A 55 9.87 -20.53 5.28
C ASN A 55 8.81 -21.63 5.35
N LYS A 56 7.63 -21.30 5.89
CA LYS A 56 6.50 -22.23 6.05
C LYS A 56 5.74 -22.52 4.74
N GLY A 57 6.22 -22.00 3.61
CA GLY A 57 5.59 -22.15 2.31
C GLY A 57 4.24 -21.42 2.21
N GLY A 58 3.37 -21.93 1.34
CA GLY A 58 2.03 -21.39 1.09
C GLY A 58 1.85 -20.80 -0.30
N ARG A 59 0.61 -20.56 -0.68
CA ARG A 59 0.26 -20.03 -2.00
C ARG A 59 0.75 -18.59 -2.15
N PRO A 60 1.49 -18.25 -3.22
CA PRO A 60 1.90 -16.87 -3.49
C PRO A 60 0.70 -15.92 -3.54
N ARG A 61 0.85 -14.76 -2.91
CA ARG A 61 -0.19 -13.73 -2.90
C ARG A 61 -0.26 -13.05 -4.26
N GLN A 62 -1.42 -13.09 -4.89
CA GLN A 62 -1.69 -12.35 -6.13
C GLN A 62 -2.03 -10.89 -5.83
N HIS A 63 -1.88 -10.03 -6.85
CA HIS A 63 -2.28 -8.64 -6.79
C HIS A 63 -3.79 -8.50 -6.58
N LEU A 64 -4.23 -7.50 -5.81
CA LEU A 64 -5.63 -7.38 -5.41
C LEU A 64 -6.60 -7.23 -6.61
N LEU A 65 -6.17 -6.54 -7.66
CA LEU A 65 -6.99 -6.30 -8.84
C LEU A 65 -7.17 -7.54 -9.72
N SER A 66 -6.32 -8.56 -9.59
CA SER A 66 -6.48 -9.82 -10.34
C SER A 66 -7.36 -10.85 -9.62
N LEU A 67 -7.86 -10.52 -8.43
CA LEU A 67 -8.64 -11.43 -7.59
C LEU A 67 -10.14 -11.33 -7.89
N THR A 68 -10.86 -12.44 -7.66
CA THR A 68 -12.33 -12.46 -7.68
C THR A 68 -12.91 -11.58 -6.57
N ARG A 69 -14.17 -11.12 -6.72
CA ARG A 69 -14.85 -10.29 -5.70
C ARG A 69 -14.86 -10.93 -4.31
N ARG A 70 -15.03 -12.25 -4.22
CA ARG A 70 -14.99 -13.00 -2.95
C ARG A 70 -13.59 -12.97 -2.33
N ALA A 71 -12.56 -13.17 -3.13
CA ALA A 71 -11.18 -13.13 -2.67
C ALA A 71 -10.76 -11.70 -2.24
N GLN A 72 -11.11 -10.67 -3.00
CA GLN A 72 -10.91 -9.26 -2.61
C GLN A 72 -11.57 -8.95 -1.26
N LYS A 73 -12.84 -9.35 -1.07
CA LYS A 73 -13.56 -9.19 0.21
C LYS A 73 -12.81 -9.85 1.36
N HIS A 74 -12.31 -11.08 1.17
CA HIS A 74 -11.55 -11.78 2.21
C HIS A 74 -10.20 -11.11 2.51
N ARG A 75 -9.51 -10.62 1.47
CA ARG A 75 -8.21 -9.94 1.58
C ARG A 75 -8.30 -8.60 2.29
N LEU A 76 -9.37 -7.85 2.06
CA LEU A 76 -9.61 -6.54 2.66
C LEU A 76 -10.45 -6.60 3.93
N ARG A 77 -10.73 -7.79 4.48
CA ARG A 77 -11.68 -7.94 5.59
C ARG A 77 -11.32 -7.09 6.81
N GLU A 78 -10.03 -7.01 7.14
CA GLU A 78 -9.54 -6.32 8.32
C GLU A 78 -9.65 -4.80 8.13
N LEU A 79 -9.13 -4.30 7.02
CA LEU A 79 -9.26 -2.88 6.65
C LEU A 79 -10.74 -2.46 6.58
N LYS A 80 -11.61 -3.33 6.07
CA LYS A 80 -13.05 -3.06 6.05
C LYS A 80 -13.64 -2.90 7.44
N LEU A 81 -13.20 -3.69 8.43
CA LEU A 81 -13.66 -3.55 9.81
C LEU A 81 -13.15 -2.24 10.42
N GLN A 82 -11.90 -1.89 10.18
CA GLN A 82 -11.33 -0.62 10.65
C GLN A 82 -12.07 0.60 10.07
N VAL A 83 -12.32 0.61 8.76
CA VAL A 83 -13.05 1.71 8.11
C VAL A 83 -14.50 1.80 8.61
N LYS A 84 -15.14 0.67 8.90
CA LYS A 84 -16.48 0.66 9.50
C LYS A 84 -16.49 1.26 10.90
N ALA A 85 -15.58 0.82 11.76
CA ALA A 85 -15.47 1.35 13.11
C ALA A 85 -15.17 2.86 13.10
N PHE A 86 -14.32 3.31 12.19
CA PHE A 86 -14.06 4.73 11.97
C PHE A 86 -15.33 5.49 11.53
N ALA A 87 -16.03 4.98 10.51
CA ALA A 87 -17.23 5.64 10.00
C ALA A 87 -18.35 5.72 11.05
N GLU A 88 -18.53 4.67 11.85
CA GLU A 88 -19.50 4.64 12.97
C GLU A 88 -19.19 5.71 14.00
N LYS A 89 -17.91 5.95 14.28
CA LYS A 89 -17.45 6.90 15.30
C LYS A 89 -17.50 8.36 14.83
N GLU A 90 -17.06 8.62 13.60
CA GLU A 90 -16.80 9.99 13.13
C GLU A 90 -17.86 10.50 12.14
N GLU A 91 -18.51 9.61 11.37
CA GLU A 91 -19.31 9.97 10.18
C GLU A 91 -20.71 9.33 10.20
N GLY A 92 -21.23 9.00 11.39
CA GLY A 92 -22.58 8.44 11.56
C GLY A 92 -22.81 7.10 10.85
N GLY A 93 -21.73 6.38 10.52
CA GLY A 93 -21.76 5.10 9.80
C GLY A 93 -21.74 5.23 8.28
N ASP A 94 -21.53 6.41 7.68
CA ASP A 94 -21.45 6.57 6.21
C ASP A 94 -20.12 6.08 5.64
N VAL A 95 -19.98 4.75 5.57
CA VAL A 95 -18.83 4.07 4.98
C VAL A 95 -18.63 4.44 3.51
N LYS A 96 -19.72 4.75 2.77
CA LYS A 96 -19.64 5.05 1.34
C LYS A 96 -18.92 6.38 1.13
N SER A 97 -19.33 7.43 1.83
CA SER A 97 -18.67 8.75 1.76
C SER A 97 -17.21 8.65 2.21
N VAL A 98 -16.93 7.97 3.34
CA VAL A 98 -15.56 7.78 3.84
C VAL A 98 -14.65 7.12 2.80
N CYS A 99 -15.06 5.99 2.23
CA CYS A 99 -14.23 5.27 1.26
C CYS A 99 -13.97 6.09 0.00
N LEU A 100 -14.96 6.88 -0.40
CA LEU A 100 -14.92 7.68 -1.60
C LEU A 100 -13.99 8.89 -1.46
N THR A 101 -14.09 9.59 -0.33
CA THR A 101 -13.15 10.66 0.04
C THR A 101 -11.72 10.13 0.14
N LEU A 102 -11.51 8.98 0.79
CA LEU A 102 -10.18 8.34 0.85
C LEU A 102 -9.62 8.05 -0.55
N PHE A 103 -10.46 7.55 -1.47
CA PHE A 103 -10.02 7.25 -2.82
C PHE A 103 -9.72 8.50 -3.65
N LEU A 104 -10.52 9.57 -3.52
CA LEU A 104 -10.25 10.86 -4.16
C LEU A 104 -8.93 11.48 -3.67
N LEU A 105 -8.70 11.45 -2.35
CA LEU A 105 -7.42 11.91 -1.78
C LEU A 105 -6.25 11.07 -2.27
N ALA A 106 -6.42 9.76 -2.40
CA ALA A 106 -5.38 8.88 -2.96
C ALA A 106 -5.07 9.20 -4.43
N LEU A 107 -6.09 9.47 -5.27
CA LEU A 107 -5.89 9.89 -6.66
C LEU A 107 -5.15 11.22 -6.73
N ARG A 108 -5.55 12.21 -5.92
CA ARG A 108 -4.87 13.52 -5.87
C ARG A 108 -3.43 13.41 -5.35
N ALA A 109 -3.18 12.59 -4.34
CA ALA A 109 -1.83 12.33 -3.85
C ALA A 109 -0.93 11.63 -4.89
N ARG A 110 -1.53 10.88 -5.82
CA ARG A 110 -0.85 10.29 -6.98
C ARG A 110 -0.75 11.23 -8.18
N ASN A 111 -1.16 12.49 -8.04
CA ASN A 111 -1.25 13.50 -9.10
C ASN A 111 -2.21 13.13 -10.25
N GLU A 112 -3.18 12.25 -10.00
CA GLU A 112 -4.21 11.82 -10.97
C GLU A 112 -5.45 12.74 -10.90
N HIS A 113 -5.24 14.06 -10.98
CA HIS A 113 -6.31 15.07 -10.79
C HIS A 113 -7.48 14.87 -11.74
N ARG A 114 -7.22 14.59 -13.03
CA ARG A 114 -8.27 14.37 -14.02
C ARG A 114 -9.21 13.21 -13.64
N GLN A 115 -8.66 12.11 -13.14
CA GLN A 115 -9.47 10.95 -12.72
C GLN A 115 -10.27 11.25 -11.45
N ALA A 116 -9.70 12.04 -10.53
CA ALA A 116 -10.41 12.49 -9.33
C ALA A 116 -11.61 13.37 -9.71
N ASP A 117 -11.43 14.31 -10.64
CA ASP A 117 -12.48 15.22 -11.09
C ASP A 117 -13.58 14.47 -11.86
N GLU A 118 -13.20 13.51 -12.73
CA GLU A 118 -14.13 12.61 -13.41
C GLU A 118 -14.96 11.79 -12.40
N LEU A 119 -14.33 11.28 -11.33
CA LEU A 119 -15.01 10.53 -10.28
C LEU A 119 -15.97 11.41 -9.49
N GLU A 120 -15.58 12.63 -9.11
CA GLU A 120 -16.45 13.59 -8.42
C GLU A 120 -17.67 13.97 -9.28
N ALA A 121 -17.47 14.16 -10.58
CA ALA A 121 -18.58 14.42 -11.50
C ALA A 121 -19.57 13.24 -11.54
N MET A 122 -19.08 12.00 -11.58
CA MET A 122 -19.95 10.81 -11.51
C MET A 122 -20.74 10.75 -10.20
N MET A 123 -20.12 11.10 -9.07
CA MET A 123 -20.79 11.11 -7.77
C MET A 123 -21.92 12.14 -7.67
N GLN A 124 -21.74 13.30 -8.28
CA GLN A 124 -22.74 14.36 -8.33
C GLN A 124 -23.87 14.08 -9.34
N GLY A 125 -23.88 12.90 -9.98
CA GLY A 125 -24.86 12.56 -11.01
C GLY A 125 -24.61 13.25 -12.35
N LYS A 126 -23.41 13.83 -12.55
CA LYS A 126 -22.96 14.49 -13.79
C LYS A 126 -22.09 13.55 -14.65
N GLY A 127 -22.11 12.25 -14.36
CA GLY A 127 -21.36 11.25 -15.12
C GLY A 127 -21.95 10.99 -16.52
N SER A 128 -21.39 9.99 -17.21
CA SER A 128 -21.82 9.60 -18.57
C SER A 128 -23.25 9.05 -18.66
N GLY A 129 -23.85 8.66 -17.53
CA GLY A 129 -25.25 8.23 -17.47
C GLY A 129 -26.21 9.40 -17.43
N LEU A 130 -27.09 9.51 -18.43
CA LEU A 130 -28.18 10.48 -18.42
C LEU A 130 -29.14 10.21 -17.25
N SER A 131 -29.59 11.27 -16.58
CA SER A 131 -30.56 11.12 -15.49
C SER A 131 -31.88 10.55 -16.03
N PRO A 132 -32.67 9.83 -15.20
CA PRO A 132 -33.95 9.28 -15.64
C PRO A 132 -34.93 10.34 -16.18
N ALA A 133 -34.89 11.55 -15.63
CA ALA A 133 -35.70 12.67 -16.10
C ALA A 133 -35.30 13.12 -17.51
N VAL A 134 -33.99 13.22 -17.79
CA VAL A 134 -33.47 13.55 -19.12
C VAL A 134 -33.78 12.44 -20.11
N CYS A 135 -33.60 11.16 -19.72
CA CYS A 135 -34.00 10.01 -20.53
C CYS A 135 -35.49 10.05 -20.90
N LEU A 136 -36.36 10.36 -19.93
CA LEU A 136 -37.80 10.50 -20.15
C LEU A 136 -38.11 11.67 -21.09
N ALA A 137 -37.47 12.83 -20.90
CA ALA A 137 -37.63 13.99 -21.76
C ALA A 137 -37.24 13.69 -23.20
N ILE A 138 -36.09 13.04 -23.42
CA ILE A 138 -35.64 12.58 -24.75
C ILE A 138 -36.71 11.65 -25.35
N ARG A 139 -37.13 10.62 -24.61
CA ARG A 139 -38.12 9.64 -25.11
C ARG A 139 -39.42 10.31 -25.56
N VAL A 140 -39.96 11.21 -24.75
CA VAL A 140 -41.23 11.90 -25.02
C VAL A 140 -41.05 12.89 -26.18
N ASN A 141 -40.00 13.72 -26.15
CA ASN A 141 -39.77 14.77 -27.16
C ASN A 141 -39.38 14.21 -28.54
N THR A 142 -38.82 13.00 -28.60
CA THR A 142 -38.51 12.31 -29.86
C THR A 142 -39.57 11.26 -30.24
N PHE A 143 -40.74 11.28 -29.59
CA PHE A 143 -41.88 10.40 -29.88
C PHE A 143 -41.55 8.89 -29.89
N LEU A 144 -40.60 8.47 -29.05
CA LEU A 144 -40.25 7.06 -28.92
C LEU A 144 -41.25 6.33 -28.02
N SER A 145 -41.89 5.30 -28.59
CA SER A 145 -42.68 4.35 -27.79
C SER A 145 -41.79 3.65 -26.75
N CYS A 146 -42.39 3.15 -25.67
CA CYS A 146 -41.65 2.39 -24.64
C CYS A 146 -40.87 1.21 -25.25
N SER A 147 -41.46 0.51 -26.23
CA SER A 147 -40.82 -0.62 -26.91
C SER A 147 -39.64 -0.20 -27.78
N GLN A 148 -39.73 0.92 -28.51
CA GLN A 148 -38.62 1.47 -29.30
C GLN A 148 -37.49 1.94 -28.40
N TYR A 149 -37.81 2.70 -27.34
CA TYR A 149 -36.82 3.17 -26.37
C TYR A 149 -36.11 2.00 -25.67
N HIS A 150 -36.84 0.96 -25.27
CA HIS A 150 -36.26 -0.23 -24.63
C HIS A 150 -35.32 -1.00 -25.57
N LYS A 151 -35.69 -1.14 -26.86
CA LYS A 151 -34.80 -1.72 -27.88
C LYS A 151 -33.53 -0.88 -28.02
N MET A 152 -33.67 0.43 -28.19
CA MET A 152 -32.54 1.36 -28.27
C MET A 152 -31.62 1.26 -27.04
N TYR A 153 -32.19 1.33 -25.83
CA TYR A 153 -31.45 1.23 -24.58
C TYR A 153 -30.68 -0.09 -24.47
N ARG A 154 -31.30 -1.22 -24.81
CA ARG A 154 -30.62 -2.53 -24.81
C ARG A 154 -29.49 -2.59 -25.83
N THR A 155 -29.69 -2.06 -27.03
CA THR A 155 -28.65 -2.03 -28.06
C THR A 155 -27.47 -1.17 -27.63
N VAL A 156 -27.70 0.06 -27.15
CA VAL A 156 -26.64 0.94 -26.67
C VAL A 156 -25.89 0.30 -25.50
N LYS A 157 -26.61 -0.22 -24.50
CA LYS A 157 -26.02 -0.88 -23.33
C LYS A 157 -25.23 -2.15 -23.65
N ALA A 158 -25.52 -2.82 -24.76
CA ALA A 158 -24.77 -3.99 -25.19
C ALA A 158 -23.46 -3.62 -25.92
N ILE A 159 -23.40 -2.42 -26.50
CA ILE A 159 -22.24 -1.91 -27.25
C ILE A 159 -21.25 -1.21 -26.31
N THR A 160 -21.74 -0.53 -25.28
CA THR A 160 -20.96 0.18 -24.25
C THR A 160 -20.63 -0.70 -23.05
#